data_AF-A0AAV8YQM3-F1
#
_entry.id   AF-A0AAV8YQM3-F1
#
_cell.length_a   1.000
_cell.length_b   1.000
_cell.length_c   1.000
_cell.angle_alpha   90.00
_cell.angle_beta   90.00
_cell.angle_gamma   90.00
#
_symmetry.space_group_name_H-M   'P 1'
#
loop_
_entity.id
_entity.type
_entity.pdbx_description
1 polymer ?
#
loop_
_entity_poly.entity_id
_entity_poly.type
_entity_poly.pdbx_seq_one_letter_code
_entity_poly.pdbx_strand_id
1 'polypeptide(L)'
;MIGYGDRARTQCEVVRLFRETHPHLPPLNQGTISKIEAQYREMGHVRKVPSKRQAVVDDDTTLNLLLALEENPITPARQLARDSNLNRKTVLKILKYEKKRPYKMQAVQELLEDDPDRRGCLIKNAANHNSVICSLMLKNKKPDEMALKEL
;
A
#
# COMPACT_ATOMS: atom_id res chain seq x y z
N MET A 1 29.90 -30.14 3.95
CA MET A 1 29.66 -31.44 3.28
C MET A 1 28.50 -31.26 2.32
N ILE A 2 28.60 -31.79 1.10
CA ILE A 2 27.46 -31.86 0.17
C ILE A 2 26.91 -33.28 0.29
N GLY A 3 25.76 -33.42 0.94
CA GLY A 3 25.24 -34.71 1.33
C GLY A 3 23.95 -34.59 2.12
N TYR A 4 23.09 -35.60 2.03
CA TYR A 4 21.96 -35.77 2.93
C TYR A 4 22.32 -36.88 3.93
N GLY A 5 22.22 -36.58 5.23
CA GLY A 5 22.67 -37.47 6.30
C GLY A 5 24.20 -37.66 6.30
N ASP A 6 24.66 -38.88 6.55
CA ASP A 6 26.08 -39.22 6.74
C ASP A 6 26.87 -39.41 5.44
N ARG A 7 26.25 -39.17 4.28
CA ARG A 7 26.88 -39.40 2.98
C ARG A 7 27.56 -38.13 2.48
N ALA A 8 28.87 -38.01 2.71
CA ALA A 8 29.70 -37.02 2.05
C ALA A 8 29.86 -37.37 0.56
N ARG A 9 29.31 -36.55 -0.35
CA ARG A 9 29.45 -36.71 -1.79
C ARG A 9 30.31 -35.62 -2.41
N THR A 10 30.98 -35.96 -3.50
CA THR A 10 31.71 -34.98 -4.31
C THR A 10 30.76 -34.19 -5.22
N GLN A 11 31.12 -32.97 -5.61
CA GLN A 11 30.27 -32.13 -6.46
C GLN A 11 29.95 -32.80 -7.81
N CYS A 12 30.91 -33.52 -8.41
CA CYS A 12 30.71 -34.26 -9.67
C CYS A 12 29.70 -35.39 -9.53
N GLU A 13 29.73 -36.11 -8.40
CA GLU A 13 28.77 -37.18 -8.11
C GLU A 13 27.35 -36.63 -7.98
N VAL A 14 27.20 -35.46 -7.35
CA VAL A 14 25.90 -34.78 -7.22
C VAL A 14 25.36 -34.33 -8.58
N VAL A 15 26.22 -33.84 -9.49
CA VAL A 15 25.79 -33.55 -10.87
C VAL A 15 25.26 -34.82 -11.55
N ARG A 16 25.97 -35.95 -11.42
CA ARG A 16 25.57 -37.21 -12.04
C ARG A 16 24.22 -37.67 -11.52
N LEU A 17 24.07 -37.72 -10.19
CA LEU A 17 22.82 -38.09 -9.53
C LEU A 17 21.67 -37.17 -9.92
N PHE A 18 21.90 -35.86 -10.00
CA PHE A 18 20.86 -34.92 -10.38
C PHE A 18 20.34 -35.20 -11.80
N ARG A 19 21.25 -35.52 -12.74
CA ARG A 19 20.88 -35.90 -14.11
C ARG A 19 20.11 -37.22 -14.16
N GLU A 20 20.50 -38.19 -13.35
CA GLU A 20 19.81 -39.48 -13.23
C GLU A 20 18.40 -39.33 -12.65
N THR A 21 18.23 -38.50 -11.60
CA THR A 21 16.93 -38.30 -10.94
C THR A 21 15.99 -37.39 -11.72
N HIS A 22 16.50 -36.39 -12.45
CA HIS A 22 15.70 -35.40 -13.17
C HIS A 22 16.08 -35.31 -14.65
N PRO A 23 15.75 -36.32 -15.47
CA PRO A 23 16.12 -36.35 -16.89
C PRO A 23 15.41 -35.29 -17.74
N HIS A 24 14.30 -34.73 -17.24
CA HIS A 24 13.50 -33.72 -17.93
C HIS A 24 13.98 -32.28 -17.71
N LEU A 25 14.92 -32.05 -16.77
CA LEU A 25 15.45 -30.73 -16.48
C LEU A 25 16.75 -30.48 -17.24
N PRO A 26 17.09 -29.20 -17.54
CA PRO A 26 18.39 -28.85 -18.11
C PRO A 26 19.54 -29.39 -17.24
N PRO A 27 20.60 -29.94 -17.86
CA PRO A 27 21.71 -30.50 -17.11
C PRO A 27 22.43 -29.40 -16.33
N LEU A 28 22.58 -29.62 -15.02
CA LEU A 28 23.36 -28.72 -14.17
C LEU A 28 24.86 -28.90 -14.44
N ASN A 29 25.59 -27.79 -14.25
CA ASN A 29 27.05 -27.77 -14.26
C ASN A 29 27.59 -27.83 -12.83
N GLN A 30 28.77 -28.43 -12.63
CA GLN A 30 29.45 -28.53 -11.34
C GLN A 30 29.65 -27.16 -10.68
N GLY A 31 29.97 -26.12 -11.46
CA GLY A 31 30.09 -24.75 -10.95
C GLY A 31 28.79 -24.19 -10.35
N THR A 32 27.62 -24.67 -10.80
CA THR A 32 26.33 -24.27 -10.21
C THR A 32 26.16 -24.88 -8.81
N ILE A 33 26.56 -26.14 -8.64
CA ILE A 33 26.54 -26.83 -7.34
C ILE A 33 27.52 -26.17 -6.37
N SER A 34 28.71 -25.80 -6.84
CA SER A 34 29.70 -25.06 -6.04
C SER A 34 29.14 -23.71 -5.54
N LYS A 35 28.48 -22.95 -6.42
CA LYS A 35 27.81 -21.68 -6.03
C LYS A 35 26.69 -21.91 -5.02
N ILE A 36 25.85 -22.93 -5.24
CA ILE A 36 24.77 -23.29 -4.32
C ILE A 36 25.32 -23.69 -2.95
N GLU A 37 26.40 -24.48 -2.93
CA GLU A 37 27.06 -24.90 -1.70
C GLU A 37 27.66 -23.70 -0.95
N ALA A 38 28.40 -22.83 -1.64
CA ALA A 38 28.96 -21.62 -1.05
C ALA A 38 27.85 -20.75 -0.45
N GLN A 39 26.78 -20.51 -1.22
CA GLN A 39 25.61 -19.76 -0.79
C GLN A 39 24.96 -20.36 0.46
N TYR A 40 24.84 -21.70 0.51
CA TYR A 40 24.28 -22.40 1.67
C TYR A 40 25.19 -22.34 2.89
N ARG A 41 26.52 -22.45 2.72
CA ARG A 41 27.48 -22.34 3.83
C ARG A 41 27.52 -20.94 4.43
N GLU A 42 27.37 -19.90 3.61
CA GLU A 42 27.37 -18.51 4.06
C GLU A 42 26.04 -18.09 4.70
N MET A 43 24.91 -18.34 4.02
CA MET A 43 23.60 -17.83 4.47
C MET A 43 22.74 -18.87 5.21
N GLY A 44 23.14 -20.15 5.21
CA GLY A 44 22.32 -21.25 5.73
C GLY A 44 21.13 -21.64 4.83
N HIS A 45 20.92 -20.94 3.71
CA HIS A 45 19.84 -21.22 2.76
C HIS A 45 20.17 -20.75 1.34
N VAL A 46 19.54 -21.37 0.34
CA VAL A 46 19.73 -21.05 -1.09
C VAL A 46 18.62 -20.15 -1.65
N ARG A 47 17.77 -19.57 -0.78
CA ARG A 47 16.68 -18.70 -1.24
C ARG A 47 17.24 -17.45 -1.91
N LYS A 48 16.75 -17.14 -3.10
CA LYS A 48 17.06 -15.87 -3.78
C LYS A 48 16.34 -14.75 -3.05
N VAL A 49 17.08 -13.94 -2.30
CA VAL A 49 16.54 -12.71 -1.72
C VAL A 49 16.27 -11.75 -2.88
N PRO A 50 15.04 -11.23 -3.03
CA PRO A 50 14.79 -10.20 -4.03
C PRO A 50 15.68 -9.00 -3.72
N SER A 51 16.57 -8.65 -4.64
CA SER A 51 17.35 -7.42 -4.54
C SER A 51 16.38 -6.25 -4.50
N LYS A 52 16.17 -5.67 -3.32
CA LYS A 52 15.46 -4.41 -3.20
C LYS A 52 16.37 -3.37 -3.85
N ARG A 53 15.99 -2.87 -5.04
CA ARG A 53 16.59 -1.66 -5.60
C ARG A 53 16.23 -0.50 -4.68
N GLN A 54 17.01 -0.30 -3.64
CA GLN A 54 16.93 0.89 -2.81
C GLN A 54 17.26 2.08 -3.71
N ALA A 55 16.51 3.17 -3.58
CA ALA A 55 16.94 4.42 -4.17
C ALA A 55 18.27 4.77 -3.50
N VAL A 56 19.32 5.02 -4.29
CA VAL A 56 20.60 5.53 -3.78
C VAL A 56 20.35 6.98 -3.37
N VAL A 57 19.79 7.15 -2.18
CA VAL A 57 19.55 8.43 -1.55
C VAL A 57 20.14 8.29 -0.16
N ASP A 58 20.91 9.29 0.23
CA ASP A 58 21.59 9.33 1.51
C ASP A 58 20.58 9.36 2.67
N ASP A 59 20.85 8.61 3.73
CA ASP A 59 19.90 8.42 4.84
C ASP A 59 19.57 9.76 5.51
N ASP A 60 20.54 10.66 5.66
CA ASP A 60 20.34 12.00 6.23
C ASP A 60 19.40 12.85 5.36
N THR A 61 19.53 12.77 4.04
CA THR A 61 18.62 13.48 3.13
C THR A 61 17.20 12.94 3.20
N THR A 62 17.03 11.62 3.42
CA THR A 62 15.70 11.05 3.64
C THR A 62 15.10 11.51 4.97
N LEU A 63 15.90 11.56 6.03
CA LEU A 63 15.47 12.01 7.35
C LEU A 63 15.01 13.48 7.32
N ASN A 64 15.80 14.36 6.71
CA ASN A 64 15.46 15.77 6.55
C ASN A 64 14.14 15.97 5.78
N LEU A 65 13.91 15.17 4.74
CA LEU A 65 12.66 15.21 3.97
C LEU A 65 11.45 14.78 4.83
N LEU A 66 11.62 13.75 5.65
CA LEU A 66 10.55 13.26 6.52
C LEU A 66 10.24 14.25 7.65
N LEU A 67 11.25 14.91 8.20
CA LEU A 67 11.08 15.98 9.19
C LEU A 67 10.30 17.15 8.60
N ALA A 68 10.69 17.63 7.42
CA ALA A 68 9.99 18.71 6.74
C ALA A 68 8.51 18.39 6.45
N LEU A 69 8.21 17.12 6.14
CA LEU A 69 6.82 16.67 5.97
C LEU A 69 6.05 16.60 7.29
N GLU A 70 6.70 16.22 8.39
CA GLU A 70 6.04 16.16 9.70
C GLU A 70 5.74 17.56 10.24
N GLU A 71 6.65 18.51 10.04
CA GLU A 71 6.43 19.93 10.35
C GLU A 71 5.27 20.53 9.56
N ASN A 72 5.23 20.26 8.25
CA ASN A 72 4.24 20.82 7.35
C ASN A 72 3.63 19.74 6.44
N PRO A 73 2.58 19.02 6.89
CA PRO A 73 2.02 17.87 6.17
C PRO A 73 1.31 18.24 4.86
N ILE A 74 1.02 19.52 4.66
CA ILE A 74 0.29 20.07 3.52
C ILE A 74 1.23 20.32 2.33
N THR A 75 2.55 20.32 2.58
CA THR A 75 3.53 20.66 1.55
C THR A 75 3.44 19.68 0.37
N PRO A 76 3.28 20.20 -0.87
CA PRO A 76 3.18 19.33 -2.02
C PRO A 76 4.54 18.68 -2.29
N ALA A 77 4.54 17.42 -2.74
CA ALA A 77 5.76 16.69 -3.06
C ALA A 77 6.68 17.38 -4.10
N ARG A 78 6.15 18.33 -4.89
CA ARG A 78 6.95 19.17 -5.81
C ARG A 78 7.78 20.21 -5.06
N GLN A 79 7.26 20.77 -3.97
CA GLN A 79 7.96 21.74 -3.15
C GLN A 79 9.04 21.05 -2.33
N LEU A 80 8.71 19.95 -1.65
CA LEU A 80 9.69 19.10 -0.94
C LEU A 80 10.85 18.66 -1.85
N ALA A 81 10.57 18.36 -3.12
CA ALA A 81 11.60 18.03 -4.09
C ALA A 81 12.57 19.19 -4.38
N ARG A 82 12.09 20.43 -4.41
CA ARG A 82 12.94 21.62 -4.56
C ARG A 82 13.75 21.85 -3.31
N ASP A 83 13.13 21.75 -2.14
CA ASP A 83 13.77 22.04 -0.85
C ASP A 83 14.88 21.03 -0.53
N SER A 84 14.68 19.76 -0.87
CA SER A 84 15.67 18.70 -0.68
C SER A 84 16.59 18.47 -1.88
N ASN A 85 16.51 19.28 -2.95
CA ASN A 85 17.25 19.09 -4.21
C ASN A 85 17.13 17.67 -4.82
N LEU A 86 15.98 17.03 -4.66
CA LEU A 86 15.70 15.69 -5.19
C LEU A 86 14.76 15.76 -6.39
N ASN A 87 14.82 14.76 -7.26
CA ASN A 87 13.78 14.60 -8.28
C ASN A 87 12.45 14.24 -7.58
N ARG A 88 11.34 14.87 -8.00
CA ARG A 88 9.98 14.58 -7.52
C ARG A 88 9.65 13.09 -7.52
N LYS A 89 10.09 12.34 -8.54
CA LYS A 89 9.86 10.88 -8.61
C LYS A 89 10.54 10.13 -7.46
N THR A 90 11.72 10.59 -7.03
CA THR A 90 12.47 10.01 -5.92
C THR A 90 11.79 10.32 -4.59
N VAL A 91 11.37 11.56 -4.37
CA VAL A 91 10.57 11.96 -3.20
C VAL A 91 9.33 11.08 -3.05
N LEU A 92 8.55 10.91 -4.12
CA LEU A 92 7.35 10.06 -4.09
C LEU A 92 7.66 8.58 -3.77
N LYS A 93 8.82 8.07 -4.20
CA LYS A 93 9.26 6.70 -3.84
C LYS A 93 9.59 6.59 -2.36
N ILE A 94 10.32 7.57 -1.81
CA ILE A 94 10.68 7.63 -0.39
C ILE A 94 9.41 7.69 0.45
N LEU A 95 8.49 8.61 0.14
CA LEU A 95 7.21 8.74 0.83
C LEU A 95 6.38 7.44 0.78
N LYS A 96 6.38 6.74 -0.36
CA LYS A 96 5.70 5.44 -0.51
C LYS A 96 6.35 4.35 0.34
N TYR A 97 7.68 4.33 0.42
CA TYR A 97 8.44 3.36 1.22
C TYR A 97 8.17 3.57 2.72
N GLU A 98 8.22 4.82 3.16
CA GLU A 98 7.97 5.26 4.55
C GLU A 98 6.47 5.29 4.91
N LYS A 99 5.59 4.88 3.98
CA LYS A 99 4.12 4.85 4.15
C LYS A 99 3.51 6.20 4.55
N LYS A 100 4.20 7.31 4.27
CA LYS A 100 3.70 8.67 4.50
C LYS A 100 2.92 9.14 3.27
N ARG A 101 1.66 9.52 3.46
CA ARG A 101 0.81 10.09 2.40
C ARG A 101 0.62 11.59 2.66
N PRO A 102 0.93 12.48 1.70
CA PRO A 102 0.72 13.93 1.85
C PRO A 102 -0.75 14.32 2.08
N TYR A 103 -1.70 13.51 1.61
CA TYR A 103 -3.12 13.79 1.72
C TYR A 103 -3.67 13.28 3.06
N LYS A 104 -3.46 14.04 4.15
CA LYS A 104 -4.25 13.87 5.38
C LYS A 104 -5.51 14.74 5.29
N MET A 105 -6.60 14.25 5.89
CA MET A 105 -7.88 14.94 5.93
C MET A 105 -7.71 16.26 6.70
N GLN A 106 -8.02 17.39 6.06
CA GLN A 106 -8.04 18.69 6.69
C GLN A 106 -9.47 19.03 7.09
N ALA A 107 -9.66 19.49 8.33
CA ALA A 107 -10.88 20.19 8.70
C ALA A 107 -10.84 21.57 8.03
N VAL A 108 -11.47 21.70 6.85
CA VAL A 108 -11.51 22.95 6.08
C VAL A 108 -12.35 24.03 6.77
N GLN A 109 -13.19 23.64 7.74
CA GLN A 109 -13.99 24.55 8.55
C GLN A 109 -13.49 24.49 9.99
N GLU A 110 -13.10 25.64 10.53
CA GLU A 110 -12.94 25.81 11.97
C GLU A 110 -14.31 25.60 12.61
N LEU A 111 -14.46 24.59 13.48
CA LEU A 111 -15.66 24.47 14.29
C LEU A 111 -15.59 25.54 15.37
N LEU A 112 -16.44 26.55 15.25
CA LEU A 112 -16.72 27.49 16.34
C LEU A 112 -17.43 26.74 17.48
N GLU A 113 -17.37 27.25 18.70
CA GLU A 113 -18.00 26.62 19.87
C GLU A 113 -19.51 26.37 19.68
N ASP A 114 -20.17 27.29 18.97
CA ASP A 114 -21.60 27.21 18.62
C ASP A 114 -21.92 26.36 17.38
N ASP A 115 -20.92 25.99 16.58
CA ASP A 115 -21.15 25.25 15.32
C ASP A 115 -21.87 23.91 15.49
N PRO A 116 -21.59 23.06 16.50
CA PRO A 116 -22.35 21.83 16.68
C PRO A 116 -23.85 22.09 16.90
N ASP A 117 -24.20 23.14 17.66
CA ASP A 117 -25.60 23.49 17.93
C ASP A 117 -26.28 24.09 16.70
N ARG A 118 -25.60 24.99 15.98
CA ARG A 118 -26.10 25.58 14.72
C ARG A 118 -26.29 24.53 13.62
N ARG A 119 -25.37 23.57 13.51
CA ARG A 119 -25.51 22.45 12.56
C ARG A 119 -26.65 21.52 12.98
N GLY A 120 -26.77 21.24 14.28
CA GLY A 120 -27.86 20.44 14.82
C GLY A 120 -29.24 21.08 14.59
N CYS A 121 -29.37 22.39 14.76
CA CYS A 121 -30.64 23.09 14.55
C CYS A 121 -31.03 23.15 13.06
N LEU A 122 -30.06 23.36 12.16
CA LEU A 122 -30.31 23.29 10.71
C LEU A 122 -30.80 21.91 10.27
N ILE A 123 -30.19 20.83 10.76
CA ILE A 123 -30.61 19.46 10.42
C ILE A 123 -32.02 19.18 10.95
N LYS A 124 -32.31 19.56 12.20
CA LYS A 124 -33.65 19.40 12.80
C LYS A 124 -34.70 20.19 12.03
N ASN A 125 -34.40 21.44 11.66
CA ASN A 125 -35.31 22.29 10.90
C ASN A 125 -35.54 21.76 9.49
N ALA A 126 -34.48 21.31 8.80
CA ALA A 126 -34.61 20.69 7.48
C ALA A 126 -35.41 19.38 7.52
N ALA A 127 -35.22 18.54 8.54
CA ALA A 127 -36.02 17.32 8.75
C ALA A 127 -37.49 17.64 9.01
N ASN A 128 -37.78 18.68 9.79
CA ASN A 128 -39.14 19.14 10.06
C ASN A 128 -39.80 19.71 8.80
N HIS A 129 -39.10 20.54 8.01
CA HIS A 129 -39.61 21.04 6.74
C HIS A 129 -39.87 19.91 5.74
N ASN A 130 -38.95 18.94 5.63
CA ASN A 130 -39.13 17.79 4.74
C ASN A 130 -40.30 16.90 5.20
N SER A 131 -40.49 16.70 6.50
CA SER A 131 -41.63 15.96 7.08
C SER A 131 -42.98 16.65 6.77
N VAL A 132 -43.03 17.98 6.90
CA VAL A 132 -44.22 18.78 6.57
C VAL A 132 -44.51 18.75 5.08
N ILE A 133 -43.50 18.90 4.22
CA ILE A 133 -43.65 18.79 2.77
C ILE A 133 -44.13 17.39 2.37
N CYS A 134 -43.54 16.33 2.93
CA CYS A 134 -43.93 14.96 2.64
C CYS A 134 -45.38 14.66 3.07
N SER A 135 -45.79 15.19 4.24
CA SER A 135 -47.17 15.08 4.73
C SER A 135 -48.18 15.85 3.87
N LEU A 136 -47.81 17.03 3.36
CA LEU A 136 -48.63 17.80 2.43
C LEU A 136 -48.75 17.10 1.06
N MET A 137 -47.66 16.51 0.56
CA MET A 137 -47.66 15.74 -0.69
C MET A 137 -48.55 14.48 -0.59
N LEU A 138 -48.58 13.82 0.57
CA LEU A 138 -49.45 12.66 0.81
C LEU A 138 -50.93 13.04 0.95
N LYS A 139 -51.24 14.20 1.57
CA LYS A 139 -52.62 14.70 1.72
C LYS A 139 -53.21 15.25 0.41
N ASN A 140 -52.38 15.72 -0.51
CA ASN A 140 -52.80 16.23 -1.82
C ASN A 140 -52.86 15.14 -2.91
N LYS A 141 -52.55 13.88 -2.57
CA LYS A 141 -52.70 12.76 -3.50
C LYS A 141 -54.19 12.42 -3.62
N LYS A 142 -54.83 12.88 -4.70
CA LYS A 142 -56.25 12.62 -4.98
C LYS A 142 -56.52 11.11 -5.04
N PRO A 143 -57.64 10.61 -4.50
CA PRO A 143 -57.99 9.18 -4.45
C PRO A 143 -58.43 8.59 -5.81
N ASP A 144 -57.99 9.13 -6.94
CA ASP A 144 -58.57 8.83 -8.26
C ASP A 144 -57.85 7.72 -9.05
N GLU A 145 -57.00 6.90 -8.42
CA GLU A 145 -56.32 5.77 -9.09
C GLU A 145 -56.54 4.39 -8.45
N MET A 146 -57.41 4.26 -7.43
CA MET A 146 -57.70 2.97 -6.78
C MET A 146 -59.05 2.36 -7.16
N ALA A 147 -59.85 2.99 -8.04
CA ALA A 147 -61.22 2.57 -8.36
C ALA A 147 -61.42 2.03 -9.80
N LEU A 148 -60.39 1.47 -10.44
CA LEU A 148 -60.52 0.83 -11.77
C LEU A 148 -59.89 -0.58 -11.81
N LYS A 149 -60.09 -1.38 -10.76
CA LYS A 149 -59.76 -2.82 -10.78
C LYS A 149 -60.86 -3.75 -10.25
N GLU A 150 -62.08 -3.25 -10.07
CA GLU A 150 -63.23 -4.12 -9.85
C GLU A 150 -64.41 -3.65 -10.72
N LEU A 151 -64.35 -4.04 -12.00
CA LEU A 151 -65.47 -4.37 -12.87
C LEU A 151 -64.93 -5.13 -14.08
#